data_AF-A0A432JYA4-F1
#
_entry.id   AF-A0A432JYA4-F1
#
_cell.length_a   1.000
_cell.length_b   1.000
_cell.length_c   1.000
_cell.angle_alpha   90.00
_cell.angle_beta   90.00
_cell.angle_gamma   90.00
#
_symmetry.space_group_name_H-M   'P 1'
#
loop_
_entity.id
_entity.type
_entity.pdbx_description
1 polymer ?
#
loop_
_entity_poly.entity_id
_entity_poly.type
_entity_poly.pdbx_seq_one_letter_code
_entity_poly.pdbx_strand_id
1 'polypeptide(L)'
;MHQILQKPNYNILTDLQQELAFIEGGKVILKEQEGFPQREIGEVKEDEATAMQFFKDRFESLKEKVDKVQQQIETEDNKGSFLMKVLNLKESLSSFDGIGDFVALKERLEMMEKMLEDYISQNRRRNLEVKSTLIEEAKSYAANPDWREATEHLKELRQRWIRVGAVEEDKKEEVENTFQSIYDEFYEKKKAFHEAKKEMMASREKQYESLIEKA
;
A
#
# COMPACT_ATOMS: atom_id res chain seq x y z
N MET A 1 14.17 14.54 -30.60
CA MET A 1 15.31 15.26 -29.99
C MET A 1 15.19 15.13 -28.48
N HIS A 2 16.27 14.71 -27.81
CA HIS A 2 16.50 14.72 -26.36
C HIS A 2 15.59 13.76 -25.56
N GLN A 3 16.09 12.91 -24.65
CA GLN A 3 17.34 12.93 -23.90
C GLN A 3 17.70 11.49 -23.54
N ILE A 4 18.87 11.03 -23.95
CA ILE A 4 19.46 9.77 -23.48
C ILE A 4 19.76 9.99 -22.00
N LEU A 5 19.02 9.32 -21.11
CA LEU A 5 19.35 9.25 -19.70
C LEU A 5 20.70 8.53 -19.60
N GLN A 6 21.76 9.32 -19.43
CA GLN A 6 23.06 8.79 -19.09
C GLN A 6 22.91 8.05 -17.76
N LYS A 7 23.16 6.73 -17.80
CA LYS A 7 23.33 5.93 -16.59
C LYS A 7 24.44 6.59 -15.76
N PRO A 8 24.25 6.81 -14.45
CA PRO A 8 25.34 7.28 -13.62
C PRO A 8 26.47 6.26 -13.68
N ASN A 9 27.63 6.75 -14.10
CA ASN A 9 28.84 5.98 -14.30
C ASN A 9 29.50 5.77 -12.93
N TYR A 10 28.97 4.83 -12.15
CA TYR A 10 29.62 4.39 -10.91
C TYR A 10 30.73 3.41 -11.27
N ASN A 11 31.88 3.96 -11.67
CA ASN A 11 33.09 3.18 -11.78
C ASN A 11 34.30 4.07 -11.47
N ILE A 12 34.47 4.41 -10.18
CA ILE A 12 35.76 4.78 -9.60
C ILE A 12 35.79 4.22 -8.17
N LEU A 13 36.33 3.01 -8.05
CA LEU A 13 36.98 2.36 -6.89
C LEU A 13 36.84 0.82 -6.96
N THR A 14 37.16 0.23 -8.10
CA THR A 14 37.86 -1.06 -8.08
C THR A 14 39.32 -0.79 -7.69
N ASP A 15 39.89 -1.63 -6.83
CA ASP A 15 41.34 -1.73 -6.51
C ASP A 15 41.90 -1.05 -5.24
N LEU A 16 41.22 -1.22 -4.11
CA LEU A 16 41.91 -1.62 -2.87
C LEU A 16 40.98 -2.60 -2.19
N GLN A 17 41.42 -3.85 -1.98
CA GLN A 17 40.78 -4.77 -1.06
C GLN A 17 40.87 -4.17 0.35
N GLN A 18 40.10 -3.13 0.64
CA GLN A 18 39.87 -2.71 2.00
C GLN A 18 39.10 -3.85 2.64
N GLU A 19 39.81 -4.64 3.43
CA GLU A 19 39.16 -5.62 4.29
C GLU A 19 38.08 -4.88 5.07
N LEU A 20 36.81 -5.18 4.78
CA LEU A 20 35.65 -4.52 5.39
C LEU A 20 35.51 -4.87 6.88
N ALA A 21 36.31 -5.82 7.36
CA ALA A 21 36.40 -6.23 8.74
C ALA A 21 37.85 -6.59 9.08
N PHE A 22 38.16 -6.67 10.37
CA PHE A 22 39.44 -7.16 10.89
C PHE A 22 39.20 -7.99 12.16
N ILE A 23 40.23 -8.71 12.62
CA ILE A 23 40.17 -9.44 13.89
C ILE A 23 41.01 -8.74 14.95
N GLU A 24 40.41 -8.55 16.11
CA GLU A 24 41.07 -7.98 17.28
C GLU A 24 40.65 -8.76 18.53
N GLY A 25 41.61 -9.33 19.26
CA GLY A 25 41.32 -10.09 20.48
C GLY A 25 40.41 -11.30 20.28
N GLY A 26 40.48 -11.96 19.12
CA GLY A 26 39.59 -13.08 18.76
C GLY A 26 38.17 -12.68 18.36
N LYS A 27 37.92 -11.37 18.19
CA LYS A 27 36.62 -10.83 17.76
C LYS A 27 36.69 -10.35 16.32
N VAL A 28 35.62 -10.57 15.57
CA VAL A 28 35.43 -10.05 14.22
C VAL A 28 34.78 -8.68 14.31
N ILE A 29 35.50 -7.65 13.89
CA ILE A 29 35.06 -6.25 13.93
C ILE A 29 34.79 -5.78 12.51
N LEU A 30 33.55 -5.41 12.22
CA LEU A 30 33.16 -4.74 10.98
C LEU A 30 33.61 -3.28 11.05
N LYS A 31 34.35 -2.80 10.03
CA LYS A 31 34.82 -1.42 9.95
C LYS A 31 33.66 -0.45 9.73
N GLU A 32 33.86 0.78 10.17
CA GLU A 32 32.94 1.89 9.89
C GLU A 32 32.75 2.07 8.37
N GLN A 33 31.51 2.29 7.97
CA GLN A 33 31.10 2.69 6.61
C GLN A 33 30.17 3.91 6.74
N GLU A 34 29.86 4.59 5.64
CA GLU A 34 28.98 5.75 5.68
C GLU A 34 27.60 5.42 6.27
N GLY A 35 27.28 6.03 7.43
CA GLY A 35 26.03 5.76 8.15
C GLY A 35 25.99 4.41 8.89
N PHE A 36 27.09 3.66 8.94
CA PHE A 36 27.23 2.41 9.68
C PHE A 36 28.46 2.46 10.59
N PRO A 37 28.30 2.59 11.92
CA PRO A 37 29.43 2.65 12.82
C PRO A 37 30.19 1.31 12.84
N GLN A 38 31.48 1.38 13.19
CA GLN A 38 32.26 0.19 13.52
C GLN A 38 31.55 -0.63 14.60
N ARG A 39 31.47 -1.95 14.44
CA ARG A 39 30.83 -2.84 15.42
C ARG A 39 31.44 -4.23 15.45
N GLU A 40 31.40 -4.86 16.62
CA GLU A 40 31.65 -6.29 16.77
C GLU A 40 30.48 -7.08 16.17
N ILE A 41 30.79 -8.04 15.30
CA ILE A 41 29.79 -8.90 14.63
C ILE A 41 29.91 -10.38 15.04
N GLY A 42 30.96 -10.73 15.79
CA GLY A 42 31.07 -12.02 16.46
C GLY A 42 32.51 -12.39 16.83
N GLU A 43 32.74 -13.68 17.05
CA GLU A 43 33.99 -14.22 17.58
C GLU A 43 34.58 -15.31 16.68
N VAL A 44 35.91 -15.42 16.69
CA VAL A 44 36.66 -16.47 16.01
C VAL A 44 36.56 -17.76 16.83
N LYS A 45 35.94 -18.80 16.26
CA LYS A 45 35.75 -20.10 16.94
C LYS A 45 36.83 -21.13 16.61
N GLU A 46 37.25 -21.19 15.35
CA GLU A 46 38.20 -22.17 14.84
C GLU A 46 39.45 -21.45 14.33
N ASP A 47 39.32 -20.78 13.19
CA ASP A 47 40.35 -19.95 12.59
C ASP A 47 39.76 -18.67 11.99
N GLU A 48 40.64 -17.69 11.78
CA GLU A 48 40.30 -16.36 11.29
C GLU A 48 39.64 -16.39 9.90
N ALA A 49 40.12 -17.23 8.99
CA ALA A 49 39.62 -17.29 7.63
C ALA A 49 38.20 -17.87 7.59
N THR A 50 37.94 -18.94 8.35
CA THR A 50 36.60 -19.53 8.48
C THR A 50 35.60 -18.56 9.10
N ALA A 51 36.01 -17.82 10.15
CA ALA A 51 35.17 -16.79 10.77
C ALA A 51 34.82 -15.66 9.77
N MET A 52 35.81 -15.15 9.04
CA MET A 52 35.58 -14.14 8.01
C MET A 52 34.66 -14.63 6.90
N GLN A 53 34.84 -15.86 6.43
CA GLN A 53 33.99 -16.43 5.39
C GLN A 53 32.54 -16.59 5.85
N PHE A 54 32.32 -17.05 7.08
CA PHE A 54 30.98 -17.18 7.66
C PHE A 54 30.21 -15.85 7.64
N PHE A 55 30.82 -14.74 8.02
CA PHE A 55 30.15 -13.44 7.99
C PHE A 55 29.99 -12.86 6.58
N LYS A 56 30.87 -13.19 5.63
CA LYS A 56 30.66 -12.88 4.21
C LYS A 56 29.44 -13.62 3.65
N ASP A 57 29.33 -14.92 3.92
CA ASP A 57 28.20 -15.74 3.47
C ASP A 57 26.86 -15.26 4.08
N ARG A 58 26.89 -14.79 5.33
CA ARG A 58 25.72 -14.15 5.96
C ARG A 58 25.29 -12.87 5.23
N PHE A 59 26.24 -12.04 4.82
CA PHE A 59 25.94 -10.85 4.04
C PHE A 59 25.37 -11.20 2.66
N GLU A 60 25.96 -12.18 1.96
CA GLU A 60 25.40 -12.65 0.68
C GLU A 60 23.96 -13.18 0.86
N SER A 61 23.68 -13.91 1.95
CA SER A 61 22.31 -14.34 2.26
C SER A 61 21.33 -13.18 2.49
N LEU A 62 21.79 -12.05 3.02
CA LEU A 62 20.98 -10.82 3.15
C LEU A 62 20.75 -10.18 1.78
N LYS A 63 21.80 -10.08 0.96
CA LYS A 63 21.74 -9.56 -0.40
C LYS A 63 20.78 -10.37 -1.28
N GLU A 64 20.82 -11.69 -1.21
CA GLU A 64 19.86 -12.57 -1.91
C GLU A 64 18.41 -12.32 -1.48
N LYS A 65 18.18 -12.02 -0.18
CA LYS A 65 16.84 -11.64 0.28
C LYS A 65 16.39 -10.31 -0.33
N VAL A 66 17.29 -9.33 -0.44
CA VAL A 66 17.03 -8.04 -1.09
C VAL A 66 16.77 -8.25 -2.59
N ASP A 67 17.57 -9.08 -3.27
CA ASP A 67 17.36 -9.46 -4.68
C ASP A 67 15.98 -10.06 -4.91
N LYS A 68 15.60 -11.01 -4.06
CA LYS A 68 14.28 -11.64 -4.12
C LYS A 68 13.16 -10.63 -3.93
N VAL A 69 13.29 -9.71 -2.97
CA VAL A 69 12.29 -8.65 -2.77
C VAL A 69 12.18 -7.75 -3.99
N GLN A 70 13.31 -7.35 -4.58
CA GLN A 70 13.30 -6.55 -5.79
C GLN A 70 12.59 -7.29 -6.94
N GLN A 71 12.92 -8.57 -7.16
CA GLN A 71 12.28 -9.37 -8.19
C GLN A 71 10.76 -9.44 -7.99
N GLN A 72 10.30 -9.66 -6.76
CA GLN A 72 8.86 -9.68 -6.45
C GLN A 72 8.18 -8.34 -6.74
N ILE A 73 8.82 -7.21 -6.43
CA ILE A 73 8.31 -5.87 -6.76
C ILE A 73 8.20 -5.66 -8.28
N GLU A 74 9.12 -6.23 -9.05
CA GLU A 74 9.11 -6.13 -10.51
C GLU A 74 8.01 -7.00 -11.14
N THR A 75 7.76 -8.19 -10.61
CA THR A 75 6.89 -9.20 -11.22
C THR A 75 5.46 -9.26 -10.68
N GLU A 76 5.21 -8.81 -9.45
CA GLU A 76 3.89 -8.92 -8.81
C GLU A 76 3.07 -7.62 -8.94
N ASP A 77 1.74 -7.74 -9.02
CA ASP A 77 0.82 -6.59 -9.17
C ASP A 77 0.60 -5.83 -7.85
N ASN A 78 0.73 -6.51 -6.71
CA ASN A 78 0.52 -6.00 -5.35
C ASN A 78 1.75 -5.24 -4.79
N LYS A 79 2.43 -4.45 -5.63
CA LYS A 79 3.71 -3.78 -5.33
C LYS A 79 3.69 -3.00 -4.01
N GLY A 80 2.59 -2.30 -3.73
CA GLY A 80 2.42 -1.51 -2.51
C GLY A 80 2.61 -2.30 -1.20
N SER A 81 2.37 -3.62 -1.21
CA SER A 81 2.53 -4.47 -0.03
C SER A 81 4.00 -4.70 0.39
N PHE A 82 4.95 -4.45 -0.51
CA PHE A 82 6.37 -4.66 -0.26
C PHE A 82 7.05 -3.51 0.50
N LEU A 83 6.40 -2.34 0.63
CA LEU A 83 7.01 -1.17 1.28
C LEU A 83 7.47 -1.50 2.70
N MET A 84 6.61 -2.13 3.51
CA MET A 84 6.97 -2.53 4.87
C MET A 84 8.15 -3.52 4.90
N LYS A 85 8.22 -4.43 3.92
CA LYS A 85 9.30 -5.40 3.81
C LYS A 85 10.64 -4.71 3.49
N VAL A 86 10.61 -3.71 2.60
CA VAL A 86 11.79 -2.87 2.27
C VAL A 86 12.24 -2.06 3.49
N LEU A 87 11.31 -1.42 4.21
CA LEU A 87 11.60 -0.66 5.42
C LEU A 87 12.23 -1.54 6.51
N ASN A 88 11.66 -2.72 6.77
CA ASN A 88 12.22 -3.67 7.74
C ASN A 88 13.62 -4.16 7.34
N LEU A 89 13.85 -4.40 6.04
CA LEU A 89 15.19 -4.76 5.55
C LEU A 89 16.18 -3.62 5.76
N LYS A 90 15.79 -2.38 5.44
CA LYS A 90 16.61 -1.17 5.64
C LYS A 90 16.96 -0.97 7.11
N GLU A 91 15.98 -1.12 8.01
CA GLU A 91 16.20 -1.04 9.46
C GLU A 91 17.16 -2.14 9.94
N SER A 92 17.00 -3.37 9.43
CA SER A 92 17.85 -4.48 9.86
C SER A 92 19.34 -4.32 9.53
N LEU A 93 19.71 -3.47 8.56
CA LEU A 93 21.11 -3.26 8.16
C LEU A 93 21.98 -2.75 9.32
N SER A 94 21.42 -1.94 10.22
CA SER A 94 22.15 -1.30 11.33
C SER A 94 22.58 -2.26 12.44
N SER A 95 22.08 -3.49 12.44
CA SER A 95 22.43 -4.52 13.44
C SER A 95 22.73 -5.89 12.82
N PHE A 96 22.88 -5.97 11.49
CA PHE A 96 23.10 -7.26 10.82
C PHE A 96 24.55 -7.71 10.89
N ASP A 97 24.79 -8.88 11.48
CA ASP A 97 26.13 -9.46 11.57
C ASP A 97 26.55 -10.10 10.25
N GLY A 98 27.29 -9.35 9.43
CA GLY A 98 27.84 -9.79 8.16
C GLY A 98 28.94 -8.86 7.67
N ILE A 99 29.76 -9.35 6.72
CA ILE A 99 30.84 -8.58 6.09
C ILE A 99 30.45 -8.31 4.64
N GLY A 100 30.18 -7.05 4.33
CA GLY A 100 29.85 -6.61 2.98
C GLY A 100 29.58 -5.11 2.89
N ASP A 101 29.17 -4.67 1.71
CA ASP A 101 28.90 -3.27 1.40
C ASP A 101 27.47 -2.89 1.82
N PHE A 102 27.32 -2.45 3.07
CA PHE A 102 26.02 -2.01 3.59
C PHE A 102 25.56 -0.69 2.99
N VAL A 103 26.49 0.14 2.52
CA VAL A 103 26.18 1.42 1.85
C VAL A 103 25.45 1.15 0.54
N ALA A 104 26.02 0.31 -0.33
CA ALA A 104 25.36 -0.06 -1.59
C ALA A 104 24.00 -0.74 -1.38
N LEU A 105 23.88 -1.59 -0.35
CA LEU A 105 22.62 -2.27 -0.04
C LEU A 105 21.55 -1.29 0.49
N LYS A 106 21.96 -0.32 1.31
CA LYS A 106 21.11 0.76 1.81
C LYS A 106 20.61 1.64 0.67
N GLU A 107 21.49 2.11 -0.21
CA GLU A 107 21.12 2.93 -1.37
C GLU A 107 20.08 2.22 -2.24
N ARG A 108 20.26 0.91 -2.48
CA ARG A 108 19.30 0.11 -3.24
C ARG A 108 17.93 0.01 -2.55
N LEU A 109 17.90 -0.19 -1.24
CA LEU A 109 16.66 -0.23 -0.46
C LEU A 109 15.96 1.14 -0.45
N GLU A 110 16.70 2.24 -0.35
CA GLU A 110 16.17 3.61 -0.43
C GLU A 110 15.59 3.91 -1.81
N MET A 111 16.24 3.46 -2.89
CA MET A 111 15.68 3.55 -4.24
C MET A 111 14.36 2.78 -4.36
N MET A 112 14.30 1.55 -3.83
CA MET A 112 13.07 0.74 -3.84
C MET A 112 11.94 1.37 -3.02
N GLU A 113 12.25 1.88 -1.83
CA GLU A 113 11.32 2.63 -0.99
C GLU A 113 10.73 3.81 -1.76
N LYS A 114 11.58 4.63 -2.37
CA LYS A 114 11.12 5.80 -3.13
C LYS A 114 10.21 5.43 -4.31
N MET A 115 10.59 4.39 -5.07
CA MET A 115 9.76 3.86 -6.16
C MET A 115 8.40 3.36 -5.67
N LEU A 116 8.35 2.67 -4.53
CA LEU A 116 7.12 2.15 -3.94
C LEU A 116 6.22 3.26 -3.40
N GLU A 117 6.78 4.27 -2.74
CA GLU A 117 6.04 5.46 -2.30
C GLU A 117 5.39 6.18 -3.48
N ASP A 118 6.15 6.41 -4.55
CA ASP A 118 5.64 7.08 -5.75
C ASP A 118 4.55 6.24 -6.43
N TYR A 119 4.72 4.91 -6.50
CA TYR A 119 3.70 3.99 -7.00
C TYR A 119 2.41 4.03 -6.16
N ILE A 120 2.53 3.98 -4.82
CA ILE A 120 1.40 4.02 -3.90
C ILE A 120 0.64 5.34 -4.04
N SER A 121 1.35 6.49 -4.04
CA SER A 121 0.70 7.79 -4.17
C SER A 121 0.00 7.93 -5.52
N GLN A 122 0.64 7.51 -6.63
CA GLN A 122 -0.03 7.50 -7.93
C GLN A 122 -1.28 6.63 -7.95
N ASN A 123 -1.22 5.44 -7.33
CA ASN A 123 -2.39 4.56 -7.25
C ASN A 123 -3.52 5.19 -6.42
N ARG A 124 -3.21 5.83 -5.30
CA ARG A 124 -4.19 6.54 -4.46
C ARG A 124 -4.83 7.72 -5.19
N ARG A 125 -4.08 8.47 -6.01
CA ARG A 125 -4.63 9.54 -6.86
C ARG A 125 -5.59 8.99 -7.91
N ARG A 126 -5.24 7.90 -8.60
CA ARG A 126 -6.15 7.23 -9.55
C ARG A 126 -7.41 6.72 -8.84
N ASN A 127 -7.24 6.14 -7.66
CA ASN A 127 -8.37 5.68 -6.85
C ASN A 127 -9.31 6.82 -6.46
N LEU A 128 -8.77 8.01 -6.17
CA LEU A 128 -9.56 9.20 -5.89
C LEU A 128 -10.41 9.60 -7.11
N GLU A 129 -9.81 9.66 -8.30
CA GLU A 129 -10.54 9.97 -9.55
C GLU A 129 -11.69 8.98 -9.81
N VAL A 130 -11.43 7.69 -9.63
CA VAL A 130 -12.46 6.65 -9.78
C VAL A 130 -13.55 6.81 -8.72
N LYS A 131 -13.20 7.02 -7.45
CA LYS A 131 -14.18 7.24 -6.38
C LYS A 131 -15.01 8.51 -6.58
N SER A 132 -14.41 9.60 -7.07
CA SER A 132 -15.15 10.80 -7.46
C SER A 132 -16.18 10.51 -8.55
N THR A 133 -15.82 9.69 -9.54
CA THR A 133 -16.77 9.28 -10.60
C THR A 133 -17.90 8.43 -10.04
N LEU A 134 -17.59 7.49 -9.13
CA LEU A 134 -18.61 6.67 -8.45
C LEU A 134 -19.56 7.52 -7.59
N ILE A 135 -19.09 8.61 -6.97
CA ILE A 135 -19.94 9.54 -6.23
C ILE A 135 -20.95 10.21 -7.16
N GLU A 136 -20.53 10.68 -8.34
CA GLU A 136 -21.45 11.30 -9.31
C GLU A 136 -22.46 10.28 -9.89
N GLU A 137 -22.01 9.06 -10.19
CA GLU A 137 -22.91 7.94 -10.55
C GLU A 137 -23.93 7.67 -9.44
N ALA A 138 -23.50 7.63 -8.17
CA ALA A 138 -24.36 7.37 -7.02
C ALA A 138 -25.42 8.47 -6.85
N LYS A 139 -25.04 9.75 -7.02
CA LYS A 139 -25.99 10.87 -7.01
C LYS A 139 -27.06 10.72 -8.09
N SER A 140 -26.66 10.35 -9.30
CA SER A 140 -27.57 10.13 -10.42
C SER A 140 -28.57 9.00 -10.13
N TYR A 141 -28.08 7.83 -9.67
CA TYR A 141 -28.95 6.71 -9.33
C TYR A 141 -29.85 7.00 -8.13
N ALA A 142 -29.37 7.72 -7.12
CA ALA A 142 -30.16 8.11 -5.96
C ALA A 142 -31.32 9.07 -6.32
N ALA A 143 -31.22 9.77 -7.45
CA ALA A 143 -32.28 10.63 -7.97
C ALA A 143 -33.28 9.88 -8.88
N ASN A 144 -33.04 8.60 -9.22
CA ASN A 144 -33.94 7.83 -10.08
C ASN A 144 -35.26 7.51 -9.33
N PRO A 145 -36.43 7.89 -9.90
CA PRO A 145 -37.73 7.62 -9.29
C PRO A 145 -38.11 6.12 -9.26
N ASP A 146 -37.48 5.28 -10.09
CA ASP A 146 -37.63 3.83 -9.98
C ASP A 146 -36.77 3.30 -8.82
N TRP A 147 -37.42 3.14 -7.66
CA TRP A 147 -36.79 2.62 -6.45
C TRP A 147 -36.13 1.26 -6.62
N ARG A 148 -36.64 0.40 -7.50
CA ARG A 148 -36.10 -0.94 -7.70
C ARG A 148 -34.78 -0.84 -8.47
N GLU A 149 -34.81 -0.16 -9.62
CA GLU A 149 -33.62 0.06 -10.46
C GLU A 149 -32.52 0.82 -9.68
N ALA A 150 -32.89 1.91 -9.00
CA ALA A 150 -31.96 2.68 -8.18
C ALA A 150 -31.28 1.84 -7.09
N THR A 151 -32.04 0.95 -6.42
CA THR A 151 -31.49 0.07 -5.39
C THR A 151 -30.49 -0.93 -5.97
N GLU A 152 -30.75 -1.46 -7.16
CA GLU A 152 -29.89 -2.44 -7.82
C GLU A 152 -28.55 -1.79 -8.21
N HIS A 153 -28.60 -0.64 -8.89
CA HIS A 153 -27.39 0.10 -9.26
C HIS A 153 -26.59 0.58 -8.05
N LEU A 154 -27.25 1.11 -7.01
CA LEU A 154 -26.54 1.48 -5.79
C LEU A 154 -25.90 0.25 -5.11
N LYS A 155 -26.47 -0.95 -5.18
CA LYS A 155 -25.77 -2.14 -4.65
C LYS A 155 -24.51 -2.48 -5.44
N GLU A 156 -24.59 -2.46 -6.76
CA GLU A 156 -23.44 -2.71 -7.65
C GLU A 156 -22.33 -1.67 -7.45
N LEU A 157 -22.72 -0.40 -7.33
CA LEU A 157 -21.81 0.71 -7.13
C LEU A 157 -21.08 0.59 -5.78
N ARG A 158 -21.75 0.13 -4.71
CA ARG A 158 -21.09 -0.16 -3.42
C ARG A 158 -20.03 -1.25 -3.55
N GLN A 159 -20.28 -2.27 -4.37
CA GLN A 159 -19.28 -3.31 -4.62
C GLN A 159 -18.08 -2.76 -5.41
N ARG A 160 -18.32 -1.93 -6.42
CA ARG A 160 -17.25 -1.23 -7.17
C ARG A 160 -16.43 -0.35 -6.23
N TRP A 161 -17.08 0.44 -5.37
CA TRP A 161 -16.44 1.32 -4.38
C TRP A 161 -15.40 0.60 -3.53
N ILE A 162 -15.77 -0.56 -2.97
CA ILE A 162 -14.88 -1.36 -2.11
C ILE A 162 -13.66 -1.88 -2.90
N ARG A 163 -13.84 -2.22 -4.19
CA ARG A 163 -12.75 -2.76 -5.04
C ARG A 163 -11.71 -1.73 -5.45
N VAL A 164 -12.05 -0.44 -5.50
CA VAL A 164 -11.11 0.62 -5.90
C VAL A 164 -9.93 0.73 -4.92
N GLY A 165 -10.18 0.55 -3.63
CA GLY A 165 -9.14 0.62 -2.59
C GLY A 165 -8.98 2.01 -1.98
N ALA A 166 -7.84 2.24 -1.34
CA ALA A 166 -7.59 3.43 -0.54
C ALA A 166 -7.26 4.67 -1.40
N VAL A 167 -7.59 5.84 -0.87
CA VAL A 167 -7.16 7.16 -1.37
C VAL A 167 -6.12 7.75 -0.40
N GLU A 168 -5.64 8.95 -0.66
CA GLU A 168 -4.76 9.65 0.28
C GLU A 168 -5.46 9.91 1.62
N GLU A 169 -4.70 9.86 2.72
CA GLU A 169 -5.27 9.84 4.07
C GLU A 169 -6.03 11.13 4.40
N ASP A 170 -5.59 12.27 3.86
CA ASP A 170 -6.24 13.58 3.98
C ASP A 170 -7.59 13.68 3.25
N LYS A 171 -7.82 12.81 2.25
CA LYS A 171 -9.06 12.76 1.45
C LYS A 171 -9.99 11.62 1.83
N LYS A 172 -9.48 10.63 2.54
CA LYS A 172 -10.20 9.39 2.86
C LYS A 172 -11.52 9.65 3.58
N GLU A 173 -11.51 10.46 4.64
CA GLU A 173 -12.72 10.74 5.43
C GLU A 173 -13.76 11.51 4.60
N GLU A 174 -13.35 12.57 3.90
CA GLU A 174 -14.21 13.39 3.03
C GLU A 174 -14.92 12.53 1.98
N VAL A 175 -14.16 11.68 1.29
CA VAL A 175 -14.64 10.83 0.20
C VAL A 175 -15.58 9.74 0.72
N GLU A 176 -15.25 9.10 1.84
CA GLU A 176 -16.09 8.05 2.43
C GLU A 176 -17.41 8.62 2.98
N ASN A 177 -17.35 9.75 3.68
CA ASN A 177 -18.54 10.40 4.23
C ASN A 177 -19.48 10.88 3.13
N THR A 178 -18.95 11.48 2.06
CA THR A 178 -19.75 11.92 0.91
C THR A 178 -20.48 10.75 0.24
N PHE A 179 -19.79 9.62 0.08
CA PHE A 179 -20.40 8.45 -0.51
C PHE A 179 -21.46 7.83 0.41
N GLN A 180 -21.17 7.73 1.70
CA GLN A 180 -22.09 7.17 2.68
C GLN A 180 -23.35 8.02 2.83
N SER A 181 -23.24 9.35 2.83
CA SER A 181 -24.41 10.23 2.95
C SER A 181 -25.41 10.06 1.81
N ILE A 182 -24.93 9.83 0.58
CA ILE A 182 -25.80 9.56 -0.58
C ILE A 182 -26.61 8.28 -0.36
N TYR A 183 -25.98 7.23 0.19
CA TYR A 183 -26.68 5.98 0.50
C TYR A 183 -27.72 6.19 1.58
N ASP A 184 -27.34 6.84 2.67
CA ASP A 184 -28.20 7.05 3.82
C ASP A 184 -29.44 7.87 3.41
N GLU A 185 -29.23 9.00 2.70
CA GLU A 185 -30.32 9.81 2.17
C GLU A 185 -31.24 9.03 1.22
N PHE A 186 -30.68 8.20 0.33
CA PHE A 186 -31.49 7.40 -0.59
C PHE A 186 -32.39 6.42 0.17
N TYR A 187 -31.85 5.69 1.14
CA TYR A 187 -32.62 4.70 1.89
C TYR A 187 -33.63 5.36 2.84
N GLU A 188 -33.33 6.52 3.40
CA GLU A 188 -34.29 7.34 4.15
C GLU A 188 -35.46 7.79 3.26
N LYS A 189 -35.17 8.38 2.09
CA LYS A 189 -36.19 8.82 1.12
C LYS A 189 -37.08 7.64 0.66
N LYS A 190 -36.46 6.51 0.35
CA LYS A 190 -37.16 5.29 -0.03
C LYS A 190 -38.09 4.79 1.08
N LYS A 191 -37.61 4.76 2.32
CA LYS A 191 -38.39 4.34 3.48
C LYS A 191 -39.61 5.25 3.67
N ALA A 192 -39.41 6.57 3.69
CA ALA A 192 -40.47 7.55 3.81
C ALA A 192 -41.53 7.42 2.70
N PHE A 193 -41.09 7.20 1.46
CA PHE A 193 -42.01 6.96 0.33
C PHE A 193 -42.89 5.72 0.54
N HIS A 194 -42.31 4.61 0.99
CA HIS A 194 -43.07 3.38 1.24
C HIS A 194 -44.02 3.50 2.42
N GLU A 195 -43.63 4.21 3.49
CA GLU A 195 -44.48 4.50 4.64
C GLU A 195 -45.68 5.35 4.22
N ALA A 196 -45.46 6.46 3.52
CA ALA A 196 -46.52 7.33 3.00
C ALA A 196 -47.46 6.57 2.04
N LYS A 197 -46.91 5.72 1.16
CA LYS A 197 -47.72 4.90 0.25
C LYS A 197 -48.61 3.91 1.01
N LYS A 198 -48.10 3.30 2.08
CA LYS A 198 -48.86 2.38 2.93
C LYS A 198 -50.00 3.09 3.67
N GLU A 199 -49.73 4.26 4.25
CA GLU A 199 -50.74 5.08 4.93
C GLU A 199 -51.85 5.51 3.96
N MET A 200 -51.47 5.95 2.76
CA MET A 200 -52.42 6.35 1.72
C MET A 200 -53.31 5.18 1.26
N MET A 201 -52.75 3.98 1.10
CA MET A 201 -53.52 2.78 0.77
C MET A 201 -54.51 2.42 1.89
N ALA A 202 -54.07 2.42 3.15
CA ALA A 202 -54.93 2.14 4.30
C ALA A 202 -56.06 3.18 4.47
N SER A 203 -55.78 4.46 4.20
CA SER A 203 -56.82 5.51 4.23
C SER A 203 -57.84 5.34 3.11
N ARG A 204 -57.42 4.92 1.91
CA ARG A 204 -58.32 4.67 0.78
C ARG A 204 -59.23 3.48 1.04
N GLU A 205 -58.68 2.41 1.61
CA GLU A 205 -59.44 1.21 2.00
C GLU A 205 -60.58 1.57 2.97
N LYS A 206 -60.28 2.30 4.04
CA LYS A 206 -61.30 2.80 4.99
C LYS A 206 -62.38 3.66 4.33
N GLN A 207 -62.00 4.50 3.37
CA GLN A 207 -62.97 5.32 2.63
C GLN A 207 -63.90 4.46 1.77
N TYR A 208 -63.35 3.45 1.08
CA TYR A 208 -64.16 2.53 0.29
C TYR A 208 -65.10 1.70 1.15
N GLU A 209 -64.64 1.19 2.29
CA GLU A 209 -65.48 0.48 3.27
C GLU A 209 -66.67 1.35 3.73
N SER A 210 -66.41 2.61 4.11
CA SER A 210 -67.48 3.52 4.54
C SER A 210 -68.49 3.84 3.44
N LEU A 211 -68.07 3.88 2.17
CA LEU A 211 -68.98 4.11 1.04
C LEU A 211 -69.87 2.89 0.79
N ILE A 212 -69.33 1.68 0.95
CA ILE A 212 -70.09 0.43 0.81
C ILE A 212 -71.11 0.29 1.94
N GLU A 213 -70.76 0.63 3.19
CA GLU A 213 -71.70 0.58 4.32
C GLU A 213 -72.87 1.58 4.20
N LYS A 214 -72.69 2.65 3.42
CA LYS A 214 -73.71 3.69 3.21
C LYS A 214 -74.57 3.48 1.95
N ALA A 215 -74.25 2.49 1.13
CA ALA A 215 -74.93 2.17 -0.13
C ALA A 215 -75.99 1.07 0.07
#